data_AF-A0A914T8W4-F1
#
_entry.id   AF-A0A914T8W4-F1
#
_cell.length_a   1.000
_cell.length_b   1.000
_cell.length_c   1.000
_cell.angle_alpha   90.00
_cell.angle_beta   90.00
_cell.angle_gamma   90.00
#
_symmetry.space_group_name_H-M   'P 1'
#
loop_
_entity.id
_entity.type
_entity.pdbx_description
1 polymer ?
#
loop_
_entity_poly.entity_id
_entity_poly.type
_entity_poly.pdbx_seq_one_letter_code
_entity_poly.pdbx_strand_id
1 'polypeptide(L)'
;MTASTSDFRTVILQNLQRRNRRCAQFERVFQSYTALSDSLNYLVVQNSKLRQQKGGGSGNGESGNVNNEAAEELKKELDRVYRLKAINDQQLIEAKNQLAELEKQLNQISLERDKHFARVLEIEEELKQAKITVDEVKADHQLISDEHMALQAICNKLEQDYLKANNERNELIERLKGYKMQEIEMINQSNEVENERVRKRIQSQMEEAVALLPPIDATGTGTYLDAALAESFEMLSSDGLSENVFTENFCDFIPSRCKQKHSCDASEITKFLQSGRQIVSGGSDRTVKTWDIISSRCSRTFFAGSIVLDLAVNDRTGAPIISTHYDRKVRFWDMRDASPSKVLETSAKVTSLCITPDGYGALLMSRDETLSMVDLRNHSVLHIYSAEQFRVSIDTARCSISPSGAYVSAGSADGQIFVWDTNTTKLEKILYKDGHDGNAVISTCWHPQGRMILSGDRKKTFCIWA
;
A
#
# COMPACT_ATOMS: atom_id res chain seq x y z
N MET A 1 -33.53 0.80 15.65
CA MET A 1 -32.92 1.23 16.92
C MET A 1 -33.76 2.36 17.51
N THR A 2 -34.75 2.03 18.32
CA THR A 2 -35.81 2.95 18.80
C THR A 2 -35.82 2.99 20.33
N ALA A 3 -34.65 3.25 20.94
CA ALA A 3 -34.49 3.36 22.39
C ALA A 3 -33.59 4.56 22.70
N SER A 4 -34.17 5.74 22.87
CA SER A 4 -33.49 6.90 23.49
C SER A 4 -34.41 8.09 23.80
N THR A 5 -35.67 8.10 23.32
CA THR A 5 -36.57 9.24 23.53
C THR A 5 -37.26 9.27 24.90
N SER A 6 -37.20 8.19 25.70
CA SER A 6 -37.77 8.19 27.06
C SER A 6 -36.87 8.88 28.09
N ASP A 7 -35.54 8.84 27.91
CA ASP A 7 -34.57 9.29 28.91
C ASP A 7 -34.49 10.82 29.05
N PHE A 8 -34.58 11.55 27.93
CA PHE A 8 -34.42 13.01 27.99
C PHE A 8 -35.58 13.68 28.74
N ARG A 9 -36.81 13.15 28.59
CA ARG A 9 -38.00 13.70 29.24
C ARG A 9 -37.95 13.54 30.76
N THR A 10 -37.45 12.40 31.23
CA THR A 10 -37.27 12.13 32.67
C THR A 10 -36.17 13.01 33.28
N VAL A 11 -35.09 13.25 32.54
CA VAL A 11 -33.99 14.14 32.98
C VAL A 11 -34.46 15.60 33.10
N ILE A 12 -35.25 16.09 32.13
CA ILE A 12 -35.82 17.45 32.18
C ILE A 12 -36.74 17.62 33.40
N LEU A 13 -37.63 16.66 33.67
CA LEU A 13 -38.53 16.72 34.82
C LEU A 13 -37.79 16.72 36.15
N GLN A 14 -36.75 15.90 36.30
CA GLN A 14 -35.91 15.89 37.51
C GLN A 14 -35.17 17.22 37.70
N ASN A 15 -34.67 17.81 36.62
CA ASN A 15 -33.98 19.10 36.67
C ASN A 15 -34.92 20.25 37.03
N LEU A 16 -36.16 20.26 36.51
CA LEU A 16 -37.19 21.22 36.89
C LEU A 16 -37.59 21.09 38.36
N GLN A 17 -37.76 19.87 38.87
CA GLN A 17 -38.04 19.63 40.28
C GLN A 17 -36.90 20.09 41.20
N ARG A 18 -35.64 19.85 40.81
CA ARG A 18 -34.46 20.36 41.53
C ARG A 18 -34.39 21.89 41.53
N ARG A 19 -34.69 22.53 40.39
CA ARG A 19 -34.75 24.00 40.29
C ARG A 19 -35.80 24.56 41.25
N ASN A 20 -37.01 24.01 41.24
CA ASN A 20 -38.10 24.47 42.10
C ASN A 20 -37.76 24.32 43.59
N ARG A 21 -37.08 23.24 43.99
CA ARG A 21 -36.60 23.05 45.37
C ARG A 21 -35.54 24.09 45.79
N ARG A 22 -34.64 24.48 44.88
CA ARG A 22 -33.65 25.54 45.15
C ARG A 22 -34.29 26.92 45.22
N CYS A 23 -35.24 27.24 44.33
CA CYS A 23 -35.96 28.51 44.36
C CYS A 23 -36.76 28.71 45.66
N ALA A 24 -37.37 27.64 46.20
CA ALA A 24 -38.09 27.70 47.47
C ALA A 24 -37.21 28.08 48.69
N GLN A 25 -35.89 27.89 48.62
CA GLN A 25 -34.96 28.30 49.70
C GLN A 25 -34.85 29.83 49.79
N PHE A 26 -34.92 30.54 48.66
CA PHE A 26 -34.87 32.00 48.62
C PHE A 26 -36.20 32.65 49.01
N GLU A 27 -37.31 31.92 48.89
CA GLU A 27 -38.65 32.41 49.24
C GLU A 27 -38.77 32.79 50.73
N ARG A 28 -38.10 32.02 51.62
CA ARG A 28 -38.00 32.38 53.05
C ARG A 28 -37.19 33.65 53.28
N VAL A 29 -36.12 33.86 52.50
CA VAL A 29 -35.29 35.07 52.59
C VAL A 29 -36.09 36.28 52.12
N PHE A 30 -36.82 36.17 50.99
CA PHE A 30 -37.72 37.21 50.51
C PHE A 30 -38.81 37.55 51.52
N GLN A 31 -39.49 36.56 52.09
CA GLN A 31 -40.51 36.76 53.14
C GLN A 31 -39.94 37.44 54.40
N SER A 32 -38.72 37.07 54.80
CA SER A 32 -38.04 37.73 55.94
C SER A 32 -37.65 39.17 55.65
N TYR A 33 -37.24 39.47 54.41
CA TYR A 33 -36.89 40.82 53.97
C TYR A 33 -38.13 41.71 53.87
N THR A 34 -39.24 41.21 53.34
CA THR A 34 -40.52 41.95 53.28
C THR A 34 -41.05 42.22 54.69
N ALA A 35 -41.02 41.23 55.58
CA ALA A 35 -41.46 41.41 56.97
C ALA A 35 -40.61 42.45 57.72
N LEU A 36 -39.29 42.45 57.51
CA LEU A 36 -38.38 43.43 58.11
C LEU A 36 -38.63 44.84 57.54
N SER A 37 -38.84 44.96 56.23
CA SER A 37 -39.20 46.22 55.56
C SER A 37 -40.51 46.79 56.10
N ASP A 38 -41.53 45.95 56.27
CA ASP A 38 -42.83 46.35 56.80
C ASP A 38 -42.73 46.79 58.27
N SER A 39 -41.93 46.09 59.09
CA SER A 39 -41.64 46.49 60.47
C SER A 39 -40.90 47.84 60.55
N LEU A 40 -39.97 48.10 59.63
CA LEU A 40 -39.22 49.36 59.58
C LEU A 40 -40.15 50.51 59.16
N ASN A 41 -41.00 50.31 58.15
CA ASN A 41 -42.03 51.27 57.75
C ASN A 41 -43.01 51.56 58.89
N TYR A 42 -43.43 50.54 59.64
CA TYR A 42 -44.29 50.69 60.81
C TYR A 42 -43.63 51.55 61.89
N LEU A 43 -42.36 51.30 62.22
CA LEU A 43 -41.60 52.08 63.21
C LEU A 43 -41.35 53.53 62.78
N VAL A 44 -41.13 53.78 61.48
CA VAL A 44 -41.01 55.13 60.93
C VAL A 44 -42.32 55.91 61.09
N VAL A 45 -43.47 55.28 60.83
CA VAL A 45 -44.80 55.88 61.00
C VAL A 45 -45.13 56.11 62.48
N GLN A 46 -44.73 55.21 63.39
CA GLN A 46 -44.91 55.43 64.82
C GLN A 46 -44.04 56.58 65.35
N ASN A 47 -42.79 56.68 64.88
CA ASN A 47 -41.91 57.79 65.22
C ASN A 47 -42.41 59.13 64.69
N SER A 48 -43.02 59.18 63.51
CA SER A 48 -43.64 60.41 62.99
C SER A 48 -44.87 60.82 63.80
N LYS A 49 -45.69 59.87 64.24
CA LYS A 49 -46.83 60.12 65.16
C LYS A 49 -46.39 60.61 66.54
N LEU A 50 -45.36 60.01 67.12
CA LEU A 50 -44.79 60.45 68.41
C LEU A 50 -44.15 61.86 68.31
N ARG A 51 -43.55 62.21 67.17
CA ARG A 51 -43.06 63.58 66.92
C ARG A 51 -44.20 64.59 66.80
N GLN A 52 -45.32 64.23 66.17
CA GLN A 52 -46.51 65.08 66.12
C GLN A 52 -47.16 65.27 67.50
N GLN A 53 -47.16 64.24 68.36
CA GLN A 53 -47.64 64.34 69.75
C GLN A 53 -46.72 65.19 70.65
N LYS A 54 -45.40 65.16 70.44
CA LYS A 54 -44.45 66.06 71.14
C LYS A 54 -44.51 67.52 70.66
N GLY A 55 -45.18 67.80 69.53
CA GLY A 55 -45.37 69.14 68.99
C GLY A 55 -46.48 69.97 69.64
N GLY A 56 -47.24 69.42 70.60
CA GLY A 56 -48.29 70.14 71.31
C GLY A 56 -48.48 69.61 72.73
N GLY A 57 -47.82 70.21 73.71
CA GLY A 57 -48.03 69.87 75.12
C GLY A 57 -46.94 70.40 76.06
N SER A 58 -47.20 71.55 76.67
CA SER A 58 -46.46 72.08 77.83
C SER A 58 -46.89 71.33 79.10
N GLY A 59 -45.95 70.88 79.93
CA GLY A 59 -46.25 70.47 81.32
C GLY A 59 -45.45 69.28 81.88
N ASN A 60 -44.59 69.61 82.86
CA ASN A 60 -44.10 68.86 84.02
C ASN A 60 -43.37 67.50 83.89
N GLY A 61 -42.21 67.46 84.56
CA GLY A 61 -41.31 66.33 84.67
C GLY A 61 -41.74 65.29 85.69
N GLU A 62 -41.82 64.05 85.22
CA GLU A 62 -41.48 62.81 85.94
C GLU A 62 -41.56 61.63 84.94
N SER A 63 -40.99 61.81 83.73
CA SER A 63 -40.99 60.80 82.65
C SER A 63 -39.61 60.67 81.97
N GLY A 64 -38.55 61.11 82.64
CA GLY A 64 -37.19 61.16 82.07
C GLY A 64 -36.46 59.81 82.00
N ASN A 65 -36.72 58.89 82.94
CA ASN A 65 -36.00 57.59 82.97
C ASN A 65 -36.62 56.53 82.07
N VAL A 66 -37.95 56.38 82.06
CA VAL A 66 -38.64 55.39 81.20
C VAL A 66 -38.46 55.70 79.71
N ASN A 67 -38.38 56.98 79.34
CA ASN A 67 -38.14 57.40 77.96
C ASN A 67 -36.68 57.22 77.51
N ASN A 68 -35.71 57.21 78.43
CA ASN A 68 -34.30 56.98 78.10
C ASN A 68 -33.99 55.48 77.94
N GLU A 69 -34.55 54.62 78.79
CA GLU A 69 -34.39 53.16 78.67
C GLU A 69 -35.05 52.63 77.38
N ALA A 70 -36.28 53.05 77.08
CA ALA A 70 -36.96 52.70 75.82
C ALA A 70 -36.21 53.23 74.59
N ALA A 71 -35.58 54.42 74.68
CA ALA A 71 -34.78 54.97 73.59
C ALA A 71 -33.46 54.19 73.38
N GLU A 72 -32.83 53.68 74.44
CA GLU A 72 -31.65 52.82 74.33
C GLU A 72 -31.97 51.44 73.74
N GLU A 73 -33.12 50.85 74.10
CA GLU A 73 -33.58 49.59 73.50
C GLU A 73 -33.88 49.75 72.00
N LEU A 74 -34.55 50.84 71.62
CA LEU A 74 -34.80 51.20 70.21
C LEU A 74 -33.49 51.38 69.44
N LYS A 75 -32.44 51.95 70.06
CA LYS A 75 -31.13 52.10 69.44
C LYS A 75 -30.42 50.76 69.24
N LYS A 76 -30.50 49.86 70.22
CA LYS A 76 -29.95 48.49 70.11
C LYS A 76 -30.66 47.66 69.05
N GLU A 77 -31.99 47.76 68.95
CA GLU A 77 -32.75 47.10 67.89
C GLU A 77 -32.46 47.71 66.51
N LEU A 78 -32.28 49.03 66.41
CA LEU A 78 -31.86 49.67 65.17
C LEU A 78 -30.47 49.17 64.71
N ASP A 79 -29.51 49.07 65.62
CA ASP A 79 -28.17 48.53 65.33
C ASP A 79 -28.25 47.05 64.90
N ARG A 80 -29.14 46.26 65.51
CA ARG A 80 -29.38 44.86 65.12
C ARG A 80 -29.97 44.77 63.71
N VAL A 81 -30.93 45.62 63.38
CA VAL A 81 -31.53 45.71 62.03
C VAL A 81 -30.48 46.11 60.99
N TYR A 82 -29.61 47.08 61.28
CA TYR A 82 -28.53 47.47 60.38
C TYR A 82 -27.51 46.34 60.14
N ARG A 83 -27.17 45.55 61.18
CA ARG A 83 -26.30 44.38 61.02
C ARG A 83 -26.94 43.31 60.14
N LEU A 84 -28.23 43.01 60.35
CA LEU A 84 -28.95 42.04 59.51
C LEU A 84 -29.08 42.53 58.07
N LYS A 85 -29.33 43.82 57.86
CA LYS A 85 -29.34 44.43 56.53
C LYS A 85 -28.00 44.26 55.83
N ALA A 86 -26.88 44.54 56.51
CA ALA A 86 -25.54 44.37 55.93
C ALA A 86 -25.26 42.91 55.52
N ILE A 87 -25.68 41.94 56.33
CA ILE A 87 -25.56 40.51 56.00
C ILE A 87 -26.41 40.16 54.77
N ASN A 88 -27.65 40.65 54.70
CA ASN A 88 -28.53 40.41 53.56
C ASN A 88 -28.00 41.07 52.27
N ASP A 89 -27.45 42.29 52.37
CA ASP A 89 -26.84 43.00 51.25
C ASP A 89 -25.61 42.22 50.72
N GLN A 90 -24.80 41.64 51.61
CA GLN A 90 -23.67 40.81 51.24
C GLN A 90 -24.11 39.50 50.54
N GLN A 91 -25.12 38.80 51.07
CA GLN A 91 -25.68 37.61 50.44
C GLN A 91 -26.26 37.91 49.04
N LEU A 92 -26.84 39.09 48.86
CA LEU A 92 -27.40 39.52 47.57
C LEU A 92 -26.30 39.79 46.54
N ILE A 93 -25.16 40.37 46.96
CA ILE A 93 -24.00 40.55 46.09
C ILE A 93 -23.40 39.20 45.68
N GLU A 94 -23.23 38.28 46.63
CA GLU A 94 -22.72 36.93 46.36
C GLU A 94 -23.63 36.17 45.38
N ALA A 95 -24.95 36.21 45.58
CA ALA A 95 -25.92 35.60 44.67
C ALA A 95 -25.89 36.22 43.27
N LYS A 96 -25.71 37.55 43.15
CA LYS A 96 -25.56 38.23 41.86
C LYS A 96 -24.28 37.80 41.13
N ASN A 97 -23.17 37.67 41.84
CA ASN A 97 -21.92 37.20 41.24
C ASN A 97 -22.03 35.76 40.74
N GLN A 98 -22.68 34.87 41.51
CA GLN A 98 -22.96 33.51 41.07
C GLN A 98 -23.87 33.45 39.84
N LEU A 99 -24.89 34.32 39.76
CA LEU A 99 -25.74 34.42 38.58
C LEU A 99 -24.96 34.86 37.34
N ALA A 100 -24.09 35.87 37.46
CA ALA A 100 -23.25 36.34 36.35
C ALA A 100 -22.29 35.25 35.86
N GLU A 101 -21.75 34.44 36.77
CA GLU A 101 -20.88 33.31 36.41
C GLU A 101 -21.65 32.21 35.68
N LEU A 102 -22.86 31.86 36.15
CA LEU A 102 -23.73 30.89 35.49
C LEU A 102 -24.21 31.38 34.11
N GLU A 103 -24.51 32.67 33.94
CA GLU A 103 -24.85 33.26 32.64
C GLU A 103 -23.68 33.15 31.65
N LYS A 104 -22.45 33.37 32.12
CA LYS A 104 -21.25 33.19 31.30
C LYS A 104 -21.07 31.74 30.85
N GLN A 105 -21.25 30.79 31.77
CA GLN A 105 -21.19 29.35 31.45
C GLN A 105 -22.29 28.95 30.45
N LEU A 106 -23.51 29.46 30.62
CA LEU A 106 -24.62 29.19 29.70
C LEU A 106 -24.34 29.73 28.29
N ASN A 107 -23.79 30.93 28.17
CA ASN A 107 -23.41 31.51 26.88
C ASN A 107 -22.30 30.70 26.21
N GLN A 108 -21.31 30.22 26.97
CA GLN A 108 -20.26 29.34 26.43
C GLN A 108 -20.84 28.02 25.91
N ILE A 109 -21.72 27.38 26.67
CA ILE A 109 -22.39 26.14 26.25
C ILE A 109 -23.26 26.39 25.01
N SER A 110 -23.96 27.52 24.92
CA SER A 110 -24.74 27.87 23.74
C SER A 110 -23.86 28.01 22.49
N LEU A 111 -22.69 28.65 22.63
CA LEU A 111 -21.74 28.81 21.53
C LEU A 111 -21.18 27.45 21.08
N GLU A 112 -20.85 26.56 22.02
CA GLU A 112 -20.39 25.20 21.71
C GLU A 112 -21.49 24.37 21.02
N ARG A 113 -22.73 24.46 21.50
CA ARG A 113 -23.89 23.83 20.85
C ARG A 113 -24.03 24.29 19.39
N ASP A 114 -23.92 25.58 19.12
CA ASP A 114 -24.10 26.13 17.78
C ASP A 114 -22.96 25.70 16.84
N LYS A 115 -21.72 25.59 17.35
CA LYS A 115 -20.59 24.99 16.62
C LYS A 115 -20.83 23.51 16.29
N HIS A 116 -21.30 22.73 17.26
CA HIS A 116 -21.62 21.32 17.02
C HIS A 116 -22.78 21.17 16.02
N PHE A 117 -23.78 22.05 16.07
CA PHE A 117 -24.90 22.05 15.13
C PHE A 117 -24.42 22.33 13.70
N ALA A 118 -23.54 23.33 13.50
CA ALA A 118 -22.92 23.59 12.21
C ALA A 118 -22.13 22.37 11.69
N ARG A 119 -21.36 21.72 12.57
CA ARG A 119 -20.59 20.52 12.19
C ARG A 119 -21.47 19.33 11.79
N VAL A 120 -22.62 19.16 12.44
CA VAL A 120 -23.59 18.12 12.08
C VAL A 120 -24.15 18.38 10.68
N LEU A 121 -24.50 19.62 10.34
CA LEU A 121 -24.98 19.97 9.00
C LEU A 121 -23.92 19.71 7.92
N GLU A 122 -22.66 20.07 8.16
CA GLU A 122 -21.55 19.75 7.25
C GLU A 122 -21.43 18.24 7.01
N ILE A 123 -21.46 17.44 8.07
CA ILE A 123 -21.37 15.98 7.97
C ILE A 123 -22.60 15.39 7.23
N GLU A 124 -23.79 15.96 7.41
CA GLU A 124 -24.99 15.53 6.69
C GLU A 124 -24.89 15.81 5.19
N GLU A 125 -24.27 16.92 4.78
CA GLU A 125 -23.99 17.22 3.37
C GLU A 125 -22.94 16.28 2.78
N GLU A 126 -21.83 16.06 3.49
CA GLU A 126 -20.80 15.08 3.11
C GLU A 126 -21.42 13.67 2.94
N LEU A 127 -22.32 13.27 3.85
CA LEU A 127 -23.00 11.98 3.80
C LEU A 127 -23.98 11.87 2.61
N LYS A 128 -24.62 12.98 2.19
CA LYS A 128 -25.43 13.00 0.97
C LYS A 128 -24.56 12.84 -0.27
N GLN A 129 -23.44 13.55 -0.35
CA GLN A 129 -22.51 13.44 -1.47
C GLN A 129 -21.92 12.02 -1.57
N ALA A 130 -21.51 11.44 -0.44
CA ALA A 130 -21.00 10.07 -0.39
C ALA A 130 -22.04 9.02 -0.81
N LYS A 131 -23.33 9.24 -0.55
CA LYS A 131 -24.39 8.34 -1.03
C LYS A 131 -24.53 8.37 -2.55
N ILE A 132 -24.47 9.56 -3.16
CA ILE A 132 -24.55 9.73 -4.61
C ILE A 132 -23.38 8.99 -5.27
N THR A 133 -22.16 9.19 -4.80
CA THR A 133 -20.97 8.53 -5.36
C THR A 133 -21.03 7.00 -5.20
N VAL A 134 -21.56 6.51 -4.09
CA VAL A 134 -21.77 5.06 -3.89
C VAL A 134 -22.76 4.50 -4.90
N ASP A 135 -23.84 5.22 -5.20
CA ASP A 135 -24.85 4.75 -6.16
C ASP A 135 -24.35 4.84 -7.62
N GLU A 136 -23.52 5.85 -7.96
CA GLU A 136 -22.79 5.91 -9.24
C GLU A 136 -21.85 4.70 -9.40
N VAL A 137 -21.02 4.41 -8.39
CA VAL A 137 -20.10 3.26 -8.42
C VAL A 137 -20.83 1.93 -8.54
N LYS A 138 -22.01 1.78 -7.93
CA LYS A 138 -22.85 0.58 -8.11
C LYS A 138 -23.36 0.44 -9.54
N ALA A 139 -23.78 1.54 -10.18
CA ALA A 139 -24.22 1.52 -11.56
C ALA A 139 -23.07 1.13 -12.50
N ASP A 140 -21.88 1.70 -12.31
CA ASP A 140 -20.68 1.34 -13.08
C ASP A 140 -20.29 -0.12 -12.88
N HIS A 141 -20.37 -0.63 -11.65
CA HIS A 141 -20.09 -2.05 -11.38
C HIS A 141 -21.06 -2.99 -12.11
N GLN A 142 -22.34 -2.62 -12.19
CA GLN A 142 -23.34 -3.39 -12.91
C GLN A 142 -23.05 -3.40 -14.42
N LEU A 143 -22.69 -2.25 -15.00
CA LEU A 143 -22.29 -2.16 -16.42
C LEU A 143 -21.06 -3.03 -16.73
N ILE A 144 -20.02 -2.96 -15.90
CA ILE A 144 -18.81 -3.78 -16.06
C ILE A 144 -19.13 -5.27 -15.94
N SER A 145 -20.03 -5.65 -15.02
CA SER A 145 -20.47 -7.03 -14.86
C SER A 145 -21.18 -7.55 -16.11
N ASP A 146 -22.04 -6.74 -16.72
CA ASP A 146 -22.77 -7.08 -17.94
C ASP A 146 -21.82 -7.20 -19.15
N GLU A 147 -20.85 -6.28 -19.28
CA GLU A 147 -19.79 -6.34 -20.28
C GLU A 147 -18.92 -7.59 -20.12
N HIS A 148 -18.57 -7.95 -18.89
CA HIS A 148 -17.81 -9.16 -18.60
C HIS A 148 -18.57 -10.42 -19.03
N MET A 149 -19.86 -10.51 -18.71
CA MET A 149 -20.70 -11.63 -19.14
C MET A 149 -20.80 -11.73 -20.67
N ALA A 150 -20.92 -10.60 -21.37
CA ALA A 150 -20.94 -10.56 -22.84
C ALA A 150 -19.60 -11.03 -23.44
N LEU A 151 -18.48 -10.55 -22.91
CA LEU A 151 -17.14 -10.98 -23.35
C LEU A 151 -16.90 -12.46 -23.08
N GLN A 152 -17.32 -12.97 -21.92
CA GLN A 152 -17.19 -14.39 -21.59
C GLN A 152 -17.99 -15.28 -22.55
N ALA A 153 -19.20 -14.86 -22.95
CA ALA A 153 -19.98 -15.55 -23.96
C ALA A 153 -19.27 -15.58 -25.33
N ILE A 154 -18.63 -14.48 -25.73
CA ILE A 154 -17.84 -14.39 -26.97
C ILE A 154 -16.59 -15.28 -26.89
N CYS A 155 -15.87 -15.29 -25.78
CA CYS A 155 -14.71 -16.17 -25.56
C CYS A 155 -15.10 -17.65 -25.69
N ASN A 156 -16.17 -18.07 -25.02
CA ASN A 156 -16.68 -19.44 -25.11
C ASN A 156 -17.06 -19.80 -26.56
N LYS A 157 -17.62 -18.85 -27.31
CA LYS A 157 -17.96 -19.06 -28.72
C LYS A 157 -16.72 -19.23 -29.60
N LEU A 158 -15.71 -18.38 -29.40
CA LEU A 158 -14.43 -18.47 -30.11
C LEU A 158 -13.67 -19.76 -29.79
N GLU A 159 -13.70 -20.22 -28.53
CA GLU A 159 -13.11 -21.49 -28.14
C GLU A 159 -13.76 -22.68 -28.85
N GLN A 160 -15.10 -22.69 -28.95
CA GLN A 160 -15.80 -23.72 -29.70
C GLN A 160 -15.43 -23.71 -31.18
N ASP A 161 -15.32 -22.53 -31.79
CA ASP A 161 -14.97 -22.40 -33.20
C ASP A 161 -13.49 -22.78 -33.45
N TYR A 162 -12.59 -22.46 -32.51
CA TYR A 162 -11.21 -22.94 -32.51
C TYR A 162 -11.11 -24.46 -32.43
N LEU A 163 -11.87 -25.09 -31.53
CA LEU A 163 -11.89 -26.56 -31.39
C LEU A 163 -12.38 -27.23 -32.68
N LYS A 164 -13.41 -26.68 -33.34
CA LYS A 164 -13.87 -27.16 -34.64
C LYS A 164 -12.79 -27.07 -35.71
N ALA A 165 -12.17 -25.90 -35.87
CA ALA A 165 -11.10 -25.69 -36.84
C ALA A 165 -9.89 -26.60 -36.57
N ASN A 166 -9.57 -26.87 -35.29
CA ASN A 166 -8.49 -27.76 -34.91
C ASN A 166 -8.81 -29.23 -35.24
N ASN A 167 -10.06 -29.65 -35.07
CA ASN A 167 -10.50 -30.99 -35.47
C ASN A 167 -10.43 -31.17 -36.99
N GLU A 168 -10.92 -30.18 -37.76
CA GLU A 168 -10.80 -30.18 -39.22
C GLU A 168 -9.34 -30.26 -39.68
N ARG A 169 -8.45 -29.48 -39.06
CA ARG A 169 -7.00 -29.54 -39.31
C ARG A 169 -6.43 -30.93 -39.04
N ASN A 170 -6.80 -31.56 -37.94
CA ASN A 170 -6.32 -32.91 -37.59
C ASN A 170 -6.82 -33.96 -38.59
N GLU A 171 -8.07 -33.88 -39.03
CA GLU A 171 -8.61 -34.77 -40.07
C GLU A 171 -7.86 -34.62 -41.40
N LEU A 172 -7.54 -33.39 -41.80
CA LEU A 172 -6.76 -33.13 -43.01
C LEU A 172 -5.34 -33.69 -42.92
N ILE A 173 -4.71 -33.61 -41.75
CA ILE A 173 -3.39 -34.19 -41.50
C ILE A 173 -3.43 -35.71 -41.61
N GLU A 174 -4.45 -36.36 -41.04
CA GLU A 174 -4.59 -37.82 -41.15
C GLU A 174 -4.82 -38.26 -42.61
N ARG A 175 -5.62 -37.51 -43.38
CA ARG A 175 -5.76 -37.76 -44.83
C ARG A 175 -4.42 -37.60 -45.56
N LEU A 176 -3.66 -36.55 -45.25
CA LEU A 176 -2.35 -36.30 -45.85
C LEU A 176 -1.37 -37.44 -45.53
N LYS A 177 -1.35 -37.91 -44.27
CA LYS A 177 -0.53 -39.07 -43.87
C LYS A 177 -0.92 -40.32 -44.67
N GLY A 178 -2.22 -40.58 -44.84
CA GLY A 178 -2.71 -41.69 -45.65
C GLY A 178 -2.20 -41.63 -47.10
N TYR A 179 -2.32 -40.47 -47.76
CA TYR A 179 -1.79 -40.30 -49.11
C TYR A 179 -0.27 -40.46 -49.20
N LYS A 180 0.48 -39.92 -48.22
CA LYS A 180 1.94 -40.08 -48.18
C LYS A 180 2.36 -41.53 -47.93
N MET A 181 1.62 -42.27 -47.12
CA MET A 181 1.87 -43.69 -46.89
C MET A 181 1.67 -44.51 -48.16
N GLN A 182 0.59 -44.24 -48.91
CA GLN A 182 0.36 -44.86 -50.22
C GLN A 182 1.48 -44.53 -51.22
N GLU A 183 1.95 -43.28 -51.25
CA GLU A 183 3.07 -42.86 -52.11
C GLU A 183 4.36 -43.61 -51.76
N ILE A 184 4.67 -43.75 -50.47
CA ILE A 184 5.82 -44.52 -49.97
C ILE A 184 5.68 -46.01 -50.36
N GLU A 185 4.51 -46.60 -50.22
CA GLU A 185 4.26 -47.98 -50.63
C GLU A 185 4.50 -48.20 -52.12
N MET A 186 4.03 -47.30 -52.98
CA MET A 186 4.29 -47.38 -54.42
C MET A 186 5.77 -47.24 -54.77
N ILE A 187 6.48 -46.32 -54.11
CA ILE A 187 7.93 -46.15 -54.29
C ILE A 187 8.68 -47.40 -53.81
N ASN A 188 8.31 -47.98 -52.67
CA ASN A 188 8.92 -49.20 -52.14
C ASN A 188 8.70 -50.39 -53.07
N GLN A 189 7.49 -50.57 -53.59
CA GLN A 189 7.19 -51.60 -54.59
C GLN A 189 8.04 -51.42 -55.86
N SER A 190 8.16 -50.19 -56.36
CA SER A 190 9.02 -49.88 -57.51
C SER A 190 10.49 -50.17 -57.24
N ASN A 191 10.99 -49.81 -56.05
CA ASN A 191 12.36 -50.09 -55.62
C ASN A 191 12.62 -51.59 -55.46
N GLU A 192 11.64 -52.35 -54.97
CA GLU A 192 11.75 -53.81 -54.82
C GLU A 192 11.90 -54.49 -56.19
N VAL A 193 11.09 -54.09 -57.17
CA VAL A 193 11.19 -54.56 -58.56
C VAL A 193 12.56 -54.19 -59.17
N GLU A 194 13.03 -52.96 -58.96
CA GLU A 194 14.33 -52.53 -59.49
C GLU A 194 15.49 -53.26 -58.81
N ASN A 195 15.41 -53.48 -57.50
CA ASN A 195 16.39 -54.27 -56.75
C ASN A 195 16.44 -55.72 -57.22
N GLU A 196 15.30 -56.35 -57.53
CA GLU A 196 15.27 -57.69 -58.12
C GLU A 196 15.96 -57.73 -59.49
N ARG A 197 15.75 -56.71 -60.34
CA ARG A 197 16.43 -56.60 -61.64
C ARG A 197 17.93 -56.49 -61.47
N VAL A 198 18.38 -55.62 -60.55
CA VAL A 198 19.80 -55.45 -60.24
C VAL A 198 20.40 -56.76 -59.71
N ARG A 199 19.71 -57.46 -58.79
CA ARG A 199 20.15 -58.77 -58.28
C ARG A 199 20.32 -59.80 -59.38
N LYS A 200 19.34 -59.92 -60.29
CA LYS A 200 19.44 -60.83 -61.46
C LYS A 200 20.62 -60.47 -62.37
N ARG A 201 20.89 -59.18 -62.56
CA ARG A 201 22.01 -58.70 -63.38
C ARG A 201 23.36 -59.05 -62.77
N ILE A 202 23.51 -58.81 -61.46
CA ILE A 202 24.71 -59.20 -60.70
C ILE A 202 24.89 -60.72 -60.72
N GLN A 203 23.81 -61.48 -60.54
CA GLN A 203 23.87 -62.94 -60.57
C GLN A 203 24.28 -63.47 -61.95
N SER A 204 23.73 -62.93 -63.03
CA SER A 204 24.17 -63.27 -64.39
C SER A 204 25.64 -62.92 -64.63
N GLN A 205 26.11 -61.78 -64.13
CA GLN A 205 27.52 -61.38 -64.24
C GLN A 205 28.44 -62.27 -63.39
N MET A 206 28.00 -62.73 -62.21
CA MET A 206 28.72 -63.70 -61.40
C MET A 206 28.78 -65.06 -62.09
N GLU A 207 27.69 -65.55 -62.67
CA GLU A 207 27.66 -66.82 -63.41
C GLU A 207 28.57 -66.76 -64.64
N GLU A 208 28.57 -65.65 -65.38
CA GLU A 208 29.49 -65.40 -66.49
C GLU A 208 30.96 -65.35 -66.03
N ALA A 209 31.25 -64.66 -64.92
CA ALA A 209 32.59 -64.59 -64.35
C ALA A 209 33.08 -65.94 -63.80
N VAL A 210 32.19 -66.76 -63.22
CA VAL A 210 32.50 -68.11 -62.73
C VAL A 210 32.74 -69.08 -63.89
N ALA A 211 32.00 -68.95 -64.99
CA ALA A 211 32.22 -69.75 -66.20
C ALA A 211 33.55 -69.45 -66.92
N LEU A 212 34.12 -68.26 -66.70
CA LEU A 212 35.42 -67.84 -67.25
C LEU A 212 36.62 -68.28 -66.40
N LEU A 213 36.40 -68.91 -65.23
CA LEU A 213 37.47 -69.40 -64.37
C LEU A 213 37.82 -70.87 -64.70
N PRO A 214 39.11 -71.23 -64.85
CA PRO A 214 39.52 -72.63 -65.03
C PRO A 214 39.27 -73.44 -63.76
N PRO A 215 39.10 -74.79 -63.84
CA PRO A 215 38.89 -75.62 -62.66
C PRO A 215 40.16 -75.60 -61.81
N ILE A 216 40.03 -75.13 -60.56
CA ILE A 216 41.15 -75.09 -59.62
C ILE A 216 41.11 -76.37 -58.79
N ASP A 217 42.13 -77.20 -58.98
CA ASP A 217 42.44 -78.34 -58.14
C ASP A 217 42.65 -77.90 -56.69
N ALA A 218 42.16 -78.73 -55.79
CA ALA A 218 42.24 -78.57 -54.36
C ALA A 218 43.69 -78.62 -53.86
N THR A 219 44.35 -77.47 -53.72
CA THR A 219 45.38 -77.23 -52.69
C THR A 219 45.72 -75.75 -52.60
N GLY A 220 45.60 -75.18 -51.38
CA GLY A 220 46.54 -74.18 -50.90
C GLY A 220 46.20 -72.71 -51.11
N THR A 221 46.00 -72.03 -49.97
CA THR A 221 46.31 -70.61 -49.70
C THR A 221 45.41 -69.54 -50.30
N GLY A 222 44.28 -69.30 -49.62
CA GLY A 222 43.52 -68.06 -49.67
C GLY A 222 44.07 -67.03 -48.67
N THR A 223 45.17 -66.39 -49.02
CA THR A 223 45.53 -65.06 -48.50
C THR A 223 45.33 -64.10 -49.66
N TYR A 224 44.70 -62.94 -49.41
CA TYR A 224 44.24 -61.92 -50.38
C TYR A 224 42.73 -61.87 -50.61
N LEU A 225 41.94 -61.79 -49.54
CA LEU A 225 40.62 -61.13 -49.60
C LEU A 225 40.20 -60.44 -48.30
N ASP A 226 41.08 -60.34 -47.29
CA ASP A 226 40.83 -59.60 -46.04
C ASP A 226 41.43 -58.18 -46.01
N ALA A 227 42.17 -57.77 -47.04
CA ALA A 227 42.85 -56.47 -47.05
C ALA A 227 42.07 -55.33 -47.72
N ALA A 228 40.88 -55.59 -48.28
CA ALA A 228 40.10 -54.59 -49.04
C ALA A 228 38.76 -54.20 -48.39
N LEU A 229 38.42 -54.77 -47.21
CA LEU A 229 37.22 -54.42 -46.45
C LEU A 229 37.50 -53.45 -45.28
N ALA A 230 38.75 -53.03 -45.09
CA ALA A 230 39.17 -52.22 -43.94
C ALA A 230 39.27 -50.70 -44.20
N GLU A 231 39.09 -50.20 -45.44
CA GLU A 231 39.27 -48.77 -45.75
C GLU A 231 37.99 -48.00 -46.12
N SER A 232 36.79 -48.57 -45.94
CA SER A 232 35.53 -47.87 -46.24
C SER A 232 34.56 -47.75 -45.05
N PHE A 233 35.00 -48.09 -43.84
CA PHE A 233 34.14 -48.05 -42.64
C PHE A 233 34.79 -47.30 -41.47
N GLU A 234 35.27 -46.09 -41.71
CA GLU A 234 35.73 -45.20 -40.63
C GLU A 234 35.31 -43.74 -40.91
N MET A 235 34.01 -43.53 -41.03
CA MET A 235 33.37 -42.21 -40.93
C MET A 235 31.95 -42.47 -40.44
N LEU A 236 31.76 -42.36 -39.11
CA LEU A 236 30.51 -42.30 -38.33
C LEU A 236 30.56 -43.23 -37.10
N SER A 237 31.42 -42.91 -36.13
CA SER A 237 31.15 -43.32 -34.74
C SER A 237 31.97 -42.51 -33.73
N SER A 238 31.29 -42.14 -32.65
CA SER A 238 31.78 -41.57 -31.38
C SER A 238 31.92 -40.04 -31.28
N ASP A 239 30.75 -39.39 -31.19
CA ASP A 239 30.58 -38.26 -30.27
C ASP A 239 30.97 -38.71 -28.85
N GLY A 240 32.19 -38.34 -28.44
CA GLY A 240 32.66 -38.45 -27.07
C GLY A 240 32.06 -37.34 -26.22
N LEU A 241 30.91 -37.62 -25.60
CA LEU A 241 30.40 -36.84 -24.48
C LEU A 241 31.33 -37.01 -23.28
N SER A 242 32.19 -36.03 -23.03
CA SER A 242 32.89 -35.90 -21.75
C SER A 242 31.94 -35.28 -20.72
N GLU A 243 31.38 -36.15 -19.87
CA GLU A 243 30.82 -35.76 -18.59
C GLU A 243 31.94 -35.33 -17.62
N ASN A 244 31.71 -34.17 -17.01
CA ASN A 244 32.10 -33.80 -15.64
C ASN A 244 33.59 -33.71 -15.29
N VAL A 245 34.12 -32.49 -15.43
CA VAL A 245 35.09 -31.95 -14.47
C VAL A 245 34.54 -30.63 -13.93
N PHE A 246 33.89 -30.68 -12.76
CA PHE A 246 33.64 -29.50 -11.94
C PHE A 246 34.97 -29.03 -11.35
N THR A 247 35.64 -28.14 -12.06
CA THR A 247 36.58 -27.19 -11.43
C THR A 247 35.89 -25.85 -11.37
N GLU A 248 35.72 -25.33 -10.15
CA GLU A 248 35.25 -23.99 -9.84
C GLU A 248 36.17 -22.94 -10.47
N ASN A 249 35.95 -22.66 -11.74
CA ASN A 249 36.38 -21.41 -12.37
C ASN A 249 35.10 -20.61 -12.59
N PHE A 250 35.01 -19.43 -11.99
CA PHE A 250 34.06 -18.41 -12.39
C PHE A 250 34.44 -17.93 -13.80
N CYS A 251 34.14 -18.74 -14.81
CA CYS A 251 34.23 -18.34 -16.20
C CYS A 251 32.93 -17.63 -16.52
N ASP A 252 32.99 -16.36 -16.90
CA ASP A 252 31.85 -15.69 -17.52
C ASP A 252 31.55 -16.38 -18.84
N PHE A 253 30.53 -17.23 -18.86
CA PHE A 253 30.06 -17.91 -20.06
C PHE A 253 28.96 -17.09 -20.70
N ILE A 254 29.20 -16.57 -21.90
CA ILE A 254 28.18 -15.85 -22.67
C ILE A 254 27.17 -16.89 -23.19
N PRO A 255 25.90 -16.85 -22.75
CA PRO A 255 24.91 -17.83 -23.18
C PRO A 255 24.63 -17.67 -24.69
N SER A 256 24.80 -18.76 -25.44
CA SER A 256 24.65 -18.76 -26.91
C SER A 256 23.27 -19.17 -27.41
N ARG A 257 22.45 -19.80 -26.55
CA ARG A 257 21.11 -20.29 -26.91
C ARG A 257 20.10 -19.95 -25.82
N CYS A 258 18.88 -19.60 -26.23
CA CYS A 258 17.74 -19.47 -25.33
C CYS A 258 17.33 -20.86 -24.83
N LYS A 259 17.47 -21.11 -23.52
CA LYS A 259 17.10 -22.39 -22.90
C LYS A 259 15.58 -22.53 -22.73
N GLN A 260 14.90 -21.45 -22.34
CA GLN A 260 13.47 -21.44 -21.99
C GLN A 260 12.85 -20.10 -22.38
N LYS A 261 11.60 -20.14 -22.86
CA LYS A 261 10.80 -18.95 -23.19
C LYS A 261 9.51 -18.96 -22.37
N HIS A 262 9.26 -17.89 -21.64
CA HIS A 262 8.02 -17.67 -20.88
C HIS A 262 7.30 -16.44 -21.45
N SER A 263 5.97 -16.50 -21.52
CA SER A 263 5.14 -15.36 -21.94
C SER A 263 4.96 -14.43 -20.75
N CYS A 264 5.32 -13.16 -20.93
CA CYS A 264 5.15 -12.08 -19.97
C CYS A 264 4.43 -10.90 -20.62
N ASP A 265 3.72 -10.12 -19.81
CA ASP A 265 3.04 -8.91 -20.25
C ASP A 265 3.99 -7.71 -20.35
N ALA A 266 3.51 -6.65 -21.02
CA ALA A 266 4.25 -5.41 -21.14
C ALA A 266 4.54 -4.80 -19.74
N SER A 267 5.79 -4.35 -19.56
CA SER A 267 6.29 -3.74 -18.32
C SER A 267 6.45 -4.68 -17.12
N GLU A 268 6.55 -5.99 -17.35
CA GLU A 268 6.95 -6.92 -16.29
C GLU A 268 8.39 -6.69 -15.83
N ILE A 269 8.58 -6.69 -14.52
CA ILE A 269 9.88 -6.60 -13.86
C ILE A 269 10.22 -8.00 -13.38
N THR A 270 11.47 -8.42 -13.60
CA THR A 270 11.95 -9.75 -13.24
C THR A 270 13.19 -9.67 -12.35
N LYS A 271 13.26 -10.55 -11.35
CA LYS A 271 14.40 -10.68 -10.44
C LYS A 271 14.69 -12.15 -10.17
N PHE A 272 15.98 -12.50 -10.14
CA PHE A 272 16.40 -13.83 -9.70
C PHE A 272 16.37 -13.91 -8.17
N LEU A 273 15.99 -15.06 -7.64
CA LEU A 273 16.31 -15.41 -6.26
C LEU A 273 17.81 -15.61 -6.10
N GLN A 274 18.33 -15.29 -4.91
CA GLN A 274 19.74 -15.45 -4.60
C GLN A 274 20.22 -16.91 -4.68
N SER A 275 19.31 -17.87 -4.50
CA SER A 275 19.55 -19.29 -4.73
C SER A 275 19.74 -19.68 -6.21
N GLY A 276 19.44 -18.77 -7.16
CA GLY A 276 19.59 -18.99 -8.59
C GLY A 276 18.63 -20.02 -9.19
N ARG A 277 17.71 -20.59 -8.39
CA ARG A 277 16.79 -21.65 -8.81
C ARG A 277 15.42 -21.11 -9.26
N GLN A 278 15.03 -19.95 -8.75
CA GLN A 278 13.74 -19.35 -9.00
C GLN A 278 13.86 -17.92 -9.51
N ILE A 279 12.86 -17.50 -10.30
CA ILE A 279 12.70 -16.13 -10.79
C ILE A 279 11.36 -15.61 -10.26
N VAL A 280 11.33 -14.34 -9.89
CA VAL A 280 10.10 -13.63 -9.55
C VAL A 280 9.81 -12.63 -10.66
N SER A 281 8.57 -12.60 -11.12
CA SER A 281 8.07 -11.59 -12.04
C SER A 281 6.84 -10.89 -11.48
N GLY A 282 6.58 -9.68 -11.96
CA GLY A 282 5.35 -8.95 -11.64
C GLY A 282 5.27 -7.66 -12.43
N GLY A 283 4.06 -7.24 -12.76
CA GLY A 283 3.86 -6.07 -13.61
C GLY A 283 2.42 -5.60 -13.70
N SER A 284 2.01 -5.30 -14.94
CA SER A 284 0.70 -4.72 -15.30
C SER A 284 -0.48 -5.71 -15.13
N ASP A 285 -0.19 -7.01 -15.12
CA ASP A 285 -1.15 -8.09 -14.86
C ASP A 285 -1.64 -8.14 -13.40
N ARG A 286 -1.09 -7.28 -12.52
CA ARG A 286 -1.42 -7.16 -11.09
C ARG A 286 -1.15 -8.43 -10.30
N THR A 287 -0.30 -9.30 -10.83
CA THR A 287 0.15 -10.52 -10.16
C THR A 287 1.65 -10.49 -9.90
N VAL A 288 2.05 -11.25 -8.89
CA VAL A 288 3.45 -11.59 -8.64
C VAL A 288 3.60 -13.08 -8.88
N LYS A 289 4.36 -13.46 -9.90
CA LYS A 289 4.56 -14.85 -10.30
C LYS A 289 5.95 -15.31 -9.90
N THR A 290 6.06 -16.59 -9.57
CA THR A 290 7.34 -17.24 -9.29
C THR A 290 7.53 -18.41 -10.23
N TRP A 291 8.72 -18.51 -10.78
CA TRP A 291 9.07 -19.43 -11.85
C TRP A 291 10.21 -20.30 -11.34
N ASP A 292 10.07 -21.61 -11.47
CA ASP A 292 11.16 -22.54 -11.19
C ASP A 292 11.92 -22.84 -12.48
N ILE A 293 13.20 -22.48 -12.50
CA ILE A 293 14.05 -22.56 -13.70
C ILE A 293 14.31 -24.02 -14.08
N ILE A 294 14.35 -24.93 -13.10
CA ILE A 294 14.62 -26.35 -13.36
C ILE A 294 13.41 -26.98 -14.04
N SER A 295 12.22 -26.78 -13.48
CA SER A 295 10.98 -27.36 -14.02
C SER A 295 10.37 -26.57 -15.18
N SER A 296 10.88 -25.37 -15.49
CA SER A 296 10.38 -24.47 -16.55
C SER A 296 8.90 -24.11 -16.39
N ARG A 297 8.38 -24.10 -15.15
CA ARG A 297 6.94 -23.88 -14.87
C ARG A 297 6.75 -22.73 -13.90
N CYS A 298 5.61 -22.05 -14.02
CA CYS A 298 5.13 -21.15 -12.99
C CYS A 298 4.81 -21.98 -11.75
N SER A 299 5.59 -21.77 -10.69
CA SER A 299 5.45 -22.46 -9.41
C SER A 299 4.27 -21.90 -8.64
N ARG A 300 4.19 -20.58 -8.52
CA ARG A 300 3.08 -19.88 -7.83
C ARG A 300 2.73 -18.56 -8.50
N THR A 301 1.46 -18.20 -8.43
CA THR A 301 0.94 -16.89 -8.80
C THR A 301 0.24 -16.27 -7.60
N PHE A 302 0.69 -15.10 -7.19
CA PHE A 302 0.11 -14.31 -6.11
C PHE A 302 -0.69 -13.16 -6.69
N PHE A 303 -1.96 -13.03 -6.30
CA PHE A 303 -2.79 -11.92 -6.74
C PHE A 303 -2.54 -10.69 -5.86
N ALA A 304 -1.92 -9.65 -6.43
CA ALA A 304 -1.59 -8.45 -5.67
C ALA A 304 -2.70 -7.39 -5.65
N GLY A 305 -3.63 -7.46 -6.61
CA GLY A 305 -4.76 -6.54 -6.73
C GLY A 305 -4.42 -5.15 -7.29
N SER A 306 -3.14 -4.86 -7.55
CA SER A 306 -2.68 -3.59 -8.14
C SER A 306 -1.42 -3.82 -8.98
N ILE A 307 -1.17 -2.92 -9.93
CA ILE A 307 0.00 -2.95 -10.83
C ILE A 307 1.28 -2.90 -9.99
N VAL A 308 2.21 -3.80 -10.30
CA VAL A 308 3.53 -3.84 -9.66
C VAL A 308 4.47 -2.85 -10.36
N LEU A 309 5.08 -1.95 -9.59
CA LEU A 309 6.01 -0.92 -10.08
C LEU A 309 7.47 -1.31 -9.89
N ASP A 310 7.79 -2.07 -8.84
CA ASP A 310 9.11 -2.65 -8.60
C ASP A 310 9.04 -3.91 -7.74
N LEU A 311 10.10 -4.73 -7.84
CA LEU A 311 10.27 -5.98 -7.12
C LEU A 311 11.69 -6.09 -6.56
N ALA A 312 11.80 -6.58 -5.34
CA ALA A 312 13.04 -7.18 -4.88
C ALA A 312 12.79 -8.45 -4.07
N VAL A 313 13.87 -9.18 -3.87
CA VAL A 313 13.84 -10.51 -3.29
C VAL A 313 14.86 -10.55 -2.16
N ASN A 314 14.42 -10.97 -0.98
CA ASN A 314 15.28 -11.10 0.19
C ASN A 314 15.16 -12.48 0.82
N ASP A 315 16.19 -13.30 0.66
CA ASP A 315 16.18 -14.66 1.22
C ASP A 315 16.63 -14.70 2.71
N ARG A 316 17.21 -13.60 3.22
CA ARG A 316 17.84 -13.58 4.56
C ARG A 316 16.87 -13.43 5.72
N THR A 317 15.72 -12.77 5.52
CA THR A 317 14.81 -12.39 6.62
C THR A 317 13.50 -13.17 6.62
N GLY A 318 13.40 -14.27 5.86
CA GLY A 318 12.19 -15.08 5.78
C GLY A 318 11.01 -14.45 5.01
N ALA A 319 11.22 -13.29 4.39
CA ALA A 319 10.26 -12.61 3.51
C ALA A 319 10.82 -12.56 2.08
N PRO A 320 10.64 -13.64 1.30
CA PRO A 320 11.35 -13.84 0.04
C PRO A 320 11.05 -12.79 -1.02
N ILE A 321 9.88 -12.15 -1.04
CA ILE A 321 9.52 -11.21 -2.12
C ILE A 321 8.88 -9.95 -1.56
N ILE A 322 9.35 -8.80 -2.04
CA ILE A 322 8.81 -7.49 -1.72
C ILE A 322 8.39 -6.83 -3.04
N SER A 323 7.14 -6.38 -3.10
CA SER A 323 6.59 -5.72 -4.28
C SER A 323 6.03 -4.35 -3.93
N THR A 324 6.33 -3.37 -4.77
CA THR A 324 5.75 -2.03 -4.70
C THR A 324 4.65 -1.89 -5.71
N HIS A 325 3.60 -1.15 -5.36
CA HIS A 325 2.39 -1.09 -6.16
C HIS A 325 1.94 0.33 -6.44
N TYR A 326 1.14 0.46 -7.50
CA TYR A 326 0.51 1.71 -7.89
C TYR A 326 -0.50 2.23 -6.84
N ASP A 327 -1.09 1.33 -6.04
CA ASP A 327 -2.07 1.66 -5.01
C ASP A 327 -1.46 2.23 -3.70
N ARG A 328 -0.18 2.62 -3.73
CA ARG A 328 0.58 3.18 -2.59
C ARG A 328 0.80 2.17 -1.46
N LYS A 329 0.89 0.89 -1.82
CA LYS A 329 1.17 -0.19 -0.87
C LYS A 329 2.46 -0.90 -1.26
N VAL A 330 3.22 -1.28 -0.25
CA VAL A 330 4.33 -2.22 -0.37
C VAL A 330 3.88 -3.51 0.30
N ARG A 331 3.92 -4.60 -0.47
CA ARG A 331 3.48 -5.91 -0.02
C ARG A 331 4.69 -6.82 0.16
N PHE A 332 4.69 -7.52 1.28
CA PHE A 332 5.66 -8.57 1.59
C PHE A 332 4.97 -9.90 1.36
N TRP A 333 5.61 -10.78 0.58
CA TRP A 333 5.08 -12.09 0.26
C TRP A 333 5.96 -13.16 0.90
N ASP A 334 5.31 -14.06 1.60
CA ASP A 334 5.90 -15.33 1.98
C ASP A 334 5.63 -16.34 0.86
N MET A 335 6.65 -17.11 0.48
CA MET A 335 6.50 -18.17 -0.51
C MET A 335 5.60 -19.31 -0.02
N ARG A 336 5.24 -19.35 1.26
CA ARG A 336 4.39 -20.38 1.85
C ARG A 336 2.89 -20.06 1.69
N ASP A 337 2.51 -18.79 1.82
CA ASP A 337 1.12 -18.34 1.87
C ASP A 337 0.66 -17.70 0.56
N ALA A 338 -0.65 -17.74 0.28
CA ALA A 338 -1.21 -17.14 -0.95
C ALA A 338 -1.49 -15.62 -0.81
N SER A 339 -1.65 -15.13 0.42
CA SER A 339 -1.87 -13.72 0.74
C SER A 339 -0.55 -13.04 1.14
N PRO A 340 -0.44 -11.71 0.98
CA PRO A 340 0.73 -11.00 1.47
C PRO A 340 0.83 -11.14 3.00
N SER A 341 2.01 -11.47 3.51
CA SER A 341 2.27 -11.65 4.94
C SER A 341 2.16 -10.32 5.69
N LYS A 342 2.61 -9.23 5.04
CA LYS A 342 2.51 -7.88 5.56
C LYS A 342 2.25 -6.89 4.43
N VAL A 343 1.52 -5.83 4.77
CA VAL A 343 1.27 -4.69 3.90
C VAL A 343 1.69 -3.43 4.63
N LEU A 344 2.53 -2.62 3.98
CA LEU A 344 2.94 -1.29 4.43
C LEU A 344 2.28 -0.27 3.51
N GLU A 345 1.53 0.66 4.08
CA GLU A 345 0.94 1.77 3.33
C GLU A 345 1.89 2.96 3.31
N THR A 346 2.10 3.54 2.14
CA THR A 346 2.94 4.72 1.93
C THR A 346 2.07 5.92 1.53
N SER A 347 2.60 7.12 1.75
CA SER A 347 1.97 8.40 1.40
C SER A 347 1.65 8.51 -0.10
N ALA A 348 2.54 8.04 -0.96
CA ALA A 348 2.36 8.01 -2.41
C ALA A 348 2.87 6.69 -3.03
N LYS A 349 2.74 6.59 -4.37
CA LYS A 349 3.13 5.40 -5.12
C LYS A 349 4.64 5.24 -5.12
N VAL A 350 5.11 4.01 -4.90
CA VAL A 350 6.54 3.71 -4.73
C VAL A 350 7.10 3.21 -6.07
N THR A 351 8.01 3.98 -6.65
CA THR A 351 8.56 3.78 -8.00
C THR A 351 9.78 2.86 -8.03
N SER A 352 10.50 2.78 -6.91
CA SER A 352 11.73 1.99 -6.80
C SER A 352 11.82 1.28 -5.47
N LEU A 353 12.39 0.09 -5.50
CA LEU A 353 12.69 -0.70 -4.33
C LEU A 353 14.11 -1.28 -4.43
N CYS A 354 14.91 -1.09 -3.38
CA CYS A 354 16.28 -1.61 -3.30
C CYS A 354 16.53 -2.18 -1.90
N ILE A 355 17.12 -3.37 -1.80
CA ILE A 355 17.48 -3.98 -0.51
C ILE A 355 18.88 -3.49 -0.12
N THR A 356 19.06 -3.18 1.15
CA THR A 356 20.37 -2.77 1.70
C THR A 356 21.37 -3.95 1.63
N PRO A 357 22.68 -3.68 1.51
CA PRO A 357 23.70 -4.74 1.42
C PRO A 357 23.74 -5.71 2.61
N ASP A 358 23.34 -5.25 3.80
CA ASP A 358 23.20 -6.10 5.00
C ASP A 358 22.01 -7.07 4.90
N GLY A 359 21.01 -6.76 4.07
CA GLY A 359 19.78 -7.53 3.86
C GLY A 359 18.70 -7.29 4.89
N TYR A 360 18.84 -6.31 5.78
CA TYR A 360 17.84 -6.03 6.82
C TYR A 360 16.97 -4.81 6.53
N GLY A 361 17.39 -3.95 5.61
CA GLY A 361 16.66 -2.77 5.19
C GLY A 361 16.17 -2.85 3.75
N ALA A 362 15.12 -2.10 3.45
CA ALA A 362 14.73 -1.77 2.08
C ALA A 362 14.56 -0.27 1.92
N LEU A 363 15.19 0.27 0.88
CA LEU A 363 14.99 1.63 0.42
C LEU A 363 13.84 1.66 -0.57
N LEU A 364 12.89 2.55 -0.29
CA LEU A 364 11.73 2.82 -1.11
C LEU A 364 11.82 4.25 -1.63
N MET A 365 11.60 4.46 -2.92
CA MET A 365 11.46 5.80 -3.48
C MET A 365 10.01 6.05 -3.84
N SER A 366 9.44 7.13 -3.32
CA SER A 366 8.04 7.44 -3.44
C SER A 366 7.82 8.74 -4.23
N ARG A 367 6.66 8.84 -4.89
CA ARG A 367 6.28 10.01 -5.70
C ARG A 367 5.93 11.27 -4.91
N ASP A 368 5.89 11.18 -3.59
CA ASP A 368 5.81 12.33 -2.68
C ASP A 368 7.17 13.01 -2.46
N GLU A 369 8.16 12.71 -3.32
CA GLU A 369 9.47 13.37 -3.30
C GLU A 369 10.29 12.99 -2.05
N THR A 370 10.01 11.80 -1.51
CA THR A 370 10.75 11.23 -0.38
C THR A 370 11.30 9.86 -0.72
N LEU A 371 12.41 9.51 -0.06
CA LEU A 371 12.86 8.14 0.06
C LEU A 371 12.65 7.68 1.49
N SER A 372 12.22 6.44 1.68
CA SER A 372 12.05 5.85 3.01
C SER A 372 12.88 4.58 3.13
N MET A 373 13.62 4.45 4.23
CA MET A 373 14.28 3.21 4.63
C MET A 373 13.34 2.45 5.56
N VAL A 374 13.10 1.17 5.28
CA VAL A 374 12.22 0.30 6.04
C VAL A 374 13.02 -0.87 6.61
N ASP A 375 12.89 -1.15 7.91
CA ASP A 375 13.42 -2.39 8.51
C ASP A 375 12.53 -3.56 8.08
N LEU A 376 13.14 -4.57 7.45
CA LEU A 376 12.45 -5.76 6.95
C LEU A 376 12.07 -6.75 8.06
N ARG A 377 12.65 -6.62 9.26
CA ARG A 377 12.30 -7.47 10.41
C ARG A 377 11.05 -6.99 11.13
N ASN A 378 10.93 -5.66 11.26
CA ASN A 378 9.83 -5.01 11.98
C ASN A 378 8.75 -4.44 11.05
N HIS A 379 9.03 -4.37 9.74
CA HIS A 379 8.20 -3.74 8.71
C HIS A 379 7.84 -2.28 9.04
N SER A 380 8.78 -1.56 9.66
CA SER A 380 8.61 -0.17 10.10
C SER A 380 9.57 0.74 9.35
N VAL A 381 9.13 1.96 9.04
CA VAL A 381 9.99 3.00 8.47
C VAL A 381 11.01 3.44 9.52
N LEU A 382 12.29 3.30 9.20
CA LEU A 382 13.43 3.73 10.03
C LEU A 382 13.80 5.19 9.78
N HIS A 383 13.96 5.54 8.50
CA HIS A 383 14.46 6.84 8.06
C HIS A 383 13.65 7.35 6.89
N ILE A 384 13.50 8.67 6.81
CA ILE A 384 12.90 9.37 5.67
C ILE A 384 13.94 10.38 5.18
N TYR A 385 14.30 10.28 3.91
CA TYR A 385 15.20 11.19 3.22
C TYR A 385 14.37 12.11 2.34
N SER A 386 14.55 13.41 2.53
CA SER A 386 13.90 14.45 1.72
C SER A 386 14.88 15.60 1.52
N ALA A 387 14.73 16.32 0.41
CA ALA A 387 15.46 17.53 0.12
C ALA A 387 14.53 18.49 -0.64
N GLU A 388 14.63 19.80 -0.37
CA GLU A 388 13.69 20.80 -0.88
C GLU A 388 13.57 20.82 -2.41
N GLN A 389 14.68 20.53 -3.11
CA GLN A 389 14.79 20.55 -4.57
C GLN A 389 14.69 19.16 -5.22
N PHE A 390 14.50 18.11 -4.44
CA PHE A 390 14.40 16.76 -4.99
C PHE A 390 13.00 16.54 -5.56
N ARG A 391 12.92 16.07 -6.82
CA ARG A 391 11.66 15.79 -7.51
C ARG A 391 11.75 14.48 -8.26
N VAL A 392 10.83 13.56 -8.02
CA VAL A 392 10.80 12.30 -8.77
C VAL A 392 10.21 12.54 -10.16
N SER A 393 10.94 12.15 -11.19
CA SER A 393 10.60 12.45 -12.58
C SER A 393 9.47 11.58 -13.12
N ILE A 394 9.66 10.25 -13.12
CA ILE A 394 8.77 9.27 -13.76
C ILE A 394 8.49 8.10 -12.79
N ASP A 395 7.42 7.36 -13.02
CA ASP A 395 7.05 6.17 -12.24
C ASP A 395 8.04 5.01 -12.35
N THR A 396 8.93 5.06 -13.35
CA THR A 396 10.01 4.09 -13.56
C THR A 396 11.34 4.56 -12.99
N ALA A 397 11.36 5.70 -12.29
CA ALA A 397 12.58 6.23 -11.70
C ALA A 397 13.13 5.26 -10.65
N ARG A 398 14.44 5.02 -10.66
CA ARG A 398 15.14 4.07 -9.78
C ARG A 398 16.16 4.76 -8.88
N CYS A 399 16.13 4.42 -7.61
CA CYS A 399 17.14 4.81 -6.61
C CYS A 399 18.16 3.68 -6.42
N SER A 400 19.31 4.00 -5.84
CA SER A 400 20.34 2.99 -5.53
C SER A 400 21.05 3.26 -4.20
N ILE A 401 21.50 2.19 -3.57
CA ILE A 401 22.27 2.21 -2.33
C ILE A 401 23.73 1.94 -2.66
N SER A 402 24.65 2.57 -1.94
CA SER A 402 26.07 2.30 -2.08
C SER A 402 26.41 0.86 -1.68
N PRO A 403 27.46 0.25 -2.24
CA PRO A 403 27.85 -1.13 -1.87
C PRO A 403 28.21 -1.27 -0.39
N SER A 404 28.69 -0.19 0.23
CA SER A 404 28.96 -0.12 1.67
C SER A 404 27.69 0.02 2.54
N GLY A 405 26.55 0.37 1.95
CA GLY A 405 25.33 0.73 2.66
C GLY A 405 25.37 2.10 3.35
N ALA A 406 26.46 2.86 3.20
CA ALA A 406 26.63 4.15 3.85
C ALA A 406 25.83 5.28 3.17
N TYR A 407 25.62 5.19 1.85
CA TYR A 407 24.98 6.27 1.10
C TYR A 407 23.79 5.77 0.27
N VAL A 408 22.81 6.64 0.11
CA VAL A 408 21.67 6.47 -0.78
C VAL A 408 21.77 7.51 -1.88
N SER A 409 21.51 7.12 -3.13
CA SER A 409 21.44 8.04 -4.26
C SER A 409 20.11 7.96 -5.01
N ALA A 410 19.62 9.11 -5.46
CA ALA A 410 18.44 9.21 -6.31
C ALA A 410 18.57 10.33 -7.33
N GLY A 411 18.03 10.10 -8.52
CA GLY A 411 17.96 11.08 -9.60
C GLY A 411 16.72 11.96 -9.50
N SER A 412 16.88 13.25 -9.78
CA SER A 412 15.79 14.24 -9.80
C SER A 412 15.32 14.55 -11.24
N ALA A 413 14.13 15.13 -11.35
CA ALA A 413 13.56 15.64 -12.59
C ALA A 413 14.39 16.75 -13.23
N ASP A 414 15.14 17.50 -12.42
CA ASP A 414 15.96 18.64 -12.88
C ASP A 414 17.38 18.24 -13.32
N GLY A 415 17.64 16.95 -13.53
CA GLY A 415 18.96 16.45 -13.95
C GLY A 415 20.02 16.35 -12.86
N GLN A 416 19.63 16.65 -11.63
CA GLN A 416 20.50 16.55 -10.46
C GLN A 416 20.41 15.16 -9.82
N ILE A 417 21.48 14.74 -9.16
CA ILE A 417 21.52 13.51 -8.37
C ILE A 417 21.78 13.89 -6.92
N PHE A 418 20.93 13.41 -6.03
CA PHE A 418 21.03 13.67 -4.61
C PHE A 418 21.64 12.44 -3.94
N VAL A 419 22.60 12.68 -3.06
CA VAL A 419 23.28 11.65 -2.26
C VAL A 419 23.09 11.99 -0.79
N TRP A 420 22.44 11.07 -0.08
CA TRP A 420 22.21 11.17 1.37
C TRP A 420 23.07 10.15 2.10
N ASP A 421 23.48 10.52 3.32
CA ASP A 421 24.03 9.56 4.28
C ASP A 421 22.88 8.77 4.91
N THR A 422 23.02 7.44 4.89
CA THR A 422 22.01 6.48 5.34
C THR A 422 21.75 6.61 6.84
N ASN A 423 22.79 6.85 7.64
CA ASN A 423 22.71 6.87 9.10
C ASN A 423 22.24 8.23 9.64
N THR A 424 22.76 9.31 9.07
CA THR A 424 22.46 10.67 9.55
C THR A 424 21.22 11.27 8.87
N THR A 425 20.73 10.65 7.79
CA THR A 425 19.63 11.13 6.94
C THR A 425 19.86 12.49 6.28
N LYS A 426 21.07 13.04 6.42
CA LYS A 426 21.43 14.34 5.88
C LYS A 426 21.81 14.22 4.41
N LEU A 427 21.50 15.27 3.67
CA LEU A 427 21.95 15.43 2.30
C LEU A 427 23.45 15.77 2.32
N GLU A 428 24.26 14.88 1.78
CA GLU A 428 25.72 15.03 1.74
C GLU A 428 26.16 15.81 0.49
N LYS A 429 25.60 15.44 -0.66
CA LYS A 429 26.03 16.01 -1.93
C LYS A 429 24.90 16.05 -2.95
N ILE A 430 24.92 17.11 -3.75
CA ILE A 430 24.11 17.23 -4.97
C ILE A 430 25.09 17.23 -6.15
N LEU A 431 24.92 16.29 -7.07
CA LEU A 431 25.71 16.18 -8.29
C LEU A 431 24.90 16.80 -9.43
N TYR A 432 25.42 17.88 -10.01
CA TYR A 432 24.71 18.65 -11.03
C TYR A 432 25.61 19.22 -12.15
N LYS A 433 26.92 19.35 -11.91
CA LYS A 433 27.85 19.97 -12.87
C LYS A 433 27.98 19.12 -14.15
N ASP A 434 27.70 19.74 -15.29
CA ASP A 434 27.92 19.25 -16.67
C ASP A 434 27.44 17.80 -16.92
N GLY A 435 26.40 17.37 -16.19
CA GLY A 435 25.87 16.03 -16.31
C GLY A 435 24.71 15.95 -17.29
N HIS A 436 23.51 16.15 -16.76
CA HIS A 436 22.28 15.89 -17.50
C HIS A 436 21.58 17.14 -18.04
N ASP A 437 22.22 18.32 -18.01
CA ASP A 437 21.72 19.58 -18.61
C ASP A 437 20.24 19.89 -18.33
N GLY A 438 19.79 19.64 -17.09
CA GLY A 438 18.40 19.88 -16.68
C GLY A 438 17.39 18.80 -17.11
N ASN A 439 17.85 17.69 -17.69
CA ASN A 439 16.99 16.59 -18.11
C ASN A 439 16.81 15.55 -17.00
N ALA A 440 15.61 14.97 -16.91
CA ALA A 440 15.21 14.06 -15.85
C ALA A 440 16.00 12.74 -15.74
N VAL A 441 16.78 12.61 -14.67
CA VAL A 441 17.48 11.36 -14.35
C VAL A 441 16.47 10.25 -14.04
N ILE A 442 16.60 9.12 -14.75
CA ILE A 442 15.70 7.97 -14.63
C ILE A 442 16.27 6.94 -13.67
N SER A 443 17.58 6.69 -13.69
CA SER A 443 18.18 5.65 -12.84
C SER A 443 19.57 6.06 -12.37
N THR A 444 19.90 5.62 -11.17
CA THR A 444 21.26 5.68 -10.62
C THR A 444 21.73 4.28 -10.27
N CYS A 445 23.03 4.03 -10.43
CA CYS A 445 23.66 2.79 -10.03
C CYS A 445 25.05 3.09 -9.47
N TRP A 446 25.39 2.51 -8.33
CA TRP A 446 26.73 2.62 -7.77
C TRP A 446 27.66 1.59 -8.39
N HIS A 447 28.90 2.00 -8.66
CA HIS A 447 29.96 1.06 -9.00
C HIS A 447 30.19 0.10 -7.80
N PRO A 448 30.45 -1.21 -8.02
CA PRO A 448 30.63 -2.18 -6.93
C PRO A 448 31.73 -1.84 -5.92
N GLN A 449 32.75 -1.08 -6.34
CA GLN A 449 33.81 -0.58 -5.44
C GLN A 449 33.40 0.70 -4.66
N GLY A 450 32.22 1.25 -4.90
CA GLY A 450 31.66 2.40 -4.18
C GLY A 450 32.23 3.78 -4.54
N ARG A 451 33.19 3.85 -5.48
CA ARG A 451 33.87 5.11 -5.85
C ARG A 451 33.15 5.94 -6.89
N MET A 452 32.23 5.34 -7.64
CA MET A 452 31.62 5.99 -8.80
C MET A 452 30.12 5.74 -8.82
N ILE A 453 29.37 6.67 -9.40
CA ILE A 453 27.94 6.55 -9.67
C ILE A 453 27.76 6.65 -11.18
N LEU A 454 26.95 5.76 -11.74
CA LEU A 454 26.43 5.87 -13.10
C LEU A 454 25.00 6.39 -13.01
N SER A 455 24.64 7.36 -13.85
CA SER A 455 23.25 7.79 -13.97
C SER A 455 22.83 7.94 -15.42
N GLY A 456 21.58 7.58 -15.70
CA GLY A 456 20.99 7.65 -17.03
C GLY A 456 19.79 8.59 -17.06
N ASP A 457 19.70 9.41 -18.11
CA ASP A 457 18.64 10.40 -18.33
C ASP A 457 17.70 9.99 -19.48
N ARG A 458 16.52 10.61 -19.52
CA ARG A 458 15.47 10.43 -20.52
C ARG A 458 15.93 10.73 -21.95
N LYS A 459 16.92 11.60 -22.16
CA LYS A 459 17.47 11.88 -23.50
C LYS A 459 18.51 10.88 -23.99
N LYS A 460 18.59 9.70 -23.35
CA LYS A 460 19.49 8.59 -23.73
C LYS A 460 20.97 8.90 -23.49
N THR A 461 21.26 9.85 -22.60
CA THR A 461 22.61 10.15 -22.12
C THR A 461 22.85 9.41 -20.81
N PHE A 462 24.09 8.98 -20.59
CA PHE A 462 24.53 8.49 -19.30
C PHE A 462 25.76 9.29 -18.86
N CYS A 463 25.85 9.55 -17.56
CA CYS A 463 26.95 10.27 -16.94
C CYS A 463 27.59 9.41 -15.87
N ILE A 464 28.91 9.47 -15.80
CA ILE A 464 29.72 8.80 -14.80
C ILE A 464 30.24 9.87 -13.85
N TRP A 465 30.02 9.64 -12.55
CA TRP A 465 30.38 10.55 -11.47
C TRP A 465 31.43 9.87 -10.61
N ALA A 466 32.52 10.56 -10.26
CA ALA A 466 33.63 10.06 -9.46
C ALA A 466 34.08 11.10 -8.42
#